data_AF-A0A925G125-F1
#
_entry.id   AF-A0A925G125-F1
#
_cell.length_a   1.000
_cell.length_b   1.000
_cell.length_c   1.000
_cell.angle_alpha   90.00
_cell.angle_beta   90.00
_cell.angle_gamma   90.00
#
_symmetry.space_group_name_H-M   'P 1'
#
loop_
_entity.id
_entity.type
_entity.pdbx_description
1 polymer ?
#
loop_
_entity_poly.entity_id
_entity_poly.type
_entity_poly.pdbx_seq_one_letter_code
_entity_poly.pdbx_strand_id
1 'polypeptide(L)' 'MILFVKVCLLVSVVYAQSSVSAVWSPDNGNGTYKNPVIHADYSDPDAIRVNDDFYMVSSSFNQAPG' A
#
# COMPACT_ATOMS: atom_id res chain seq x y z
N MET A 1 2.26 -29.25 -29.21
CA MET A 1 1.35 -28.08 -29.38
C MET A 1 0.79 -27.58 -28.04
N ILE A 2 0.10 -28.42 -27.26
CA ILE A 2 -0.53 -28.02 -25.97
C ILE A 2 0.48 -27.53 -24.91
N LEU A 3 1.68 -28.12 -24.84
CA LEU A 3 2.71 -27.71 -23.89
C LEU A 3 3.25 -26.30 -24.17
N PHE A 4 3.40 -25.95 -25.45
CA PHE A 4 3.93 -24.65 -25.89
C PHE A 4 2.97 -23.51 -25.57
N VAL A 5 1.66 -23.73 -25.79
CA VAL A 5 0.61 -22.76 -25.44
C VAL A 5 0.56 -22.49 -23.94
N LYS A 6 0.73 -23.51 -23.10
CA LYS A 6 0.77 -23.35 -21.63
C LYS A 6 1.99 -22.54 -21.18
N VAL A 7 3.16 -22.77 -21.78
CA VAL A 7 4.38 -21.98 -21.49
C VAL A 7 4.17 -20.52 -21.88
N CYS A 8 3.62 -20.24 -23.06
CA CYS A 8 3.31 -18.88 -23.48
C CYS A 8 2.33 -18.19 -22.50
N LEU A 9 1.26 -18.88 -22.09
CA LEU A 9 0.29 -18.32 -21.13
C LEU A 9 0.93 -17.99 -19.77
N LEU A 10 1.80 -18.86 -19.26
CA LEU A 10 2.51 -18.62 -17.99
C LEU A 10 3.43 -17.41 -18.09
N VAL A 11 4.15 -17.24 -19.20
CA VAL A 11 5.02 -16.07 -19.42
C VAL A 11 4.19 -14.79 -19.50
N SER A 12 3.04 -14.81 -20.18
CA SER A 12 2.15 -13.64 -20.26
C SER A 12 1.58 -13.22 -18.89
N VAL A 13 1.25 -14.19 -18.02
CA VAL A 13 0.75 -13.91 -16.66
C VAL A 13 1.82 -13.26 -15.78
N VAL A 14 3.08 -13.69 -15.89
CA VAL A 14 4.21 -13.10 -15.14
C VAL A 14 4.44 -11.62 -15.52
N TYR A 15 4.22 -11.26 -16.79
CA TYR A 15 4.39 -9.89 -17.29
C TYR A 15 3.18 -8.98 -17.08
N ALA A 16 2.02 -9.50 -16.69
CA ALA A 16 0.79 -8.72 -16.57
C ALA A 16 0.75 -7.80 -15.33
N GLN A 17 1.69 -7.94 -14.39
CA GLN A 17 1.65 -7.27 -13.09
C GLN A 17 2.80 -6.28 -12.94
N SER A 18 2.72 -5.12 -13.60
CA SER A 18 3.69 -4.02 -13.40
C SER A 18 3.09 -2.63 -13.65
N SER A 19 1.84 -2.41 -13.24
CA SER A 19 1.29 -1.04 -13.14
C SER A 19 1.36 -0.58 -11.68
N VAL A 20 2.47 0.06 -11.30
CA VAL A 20 2.55 0.77 -10.02
C VAL A 20 1.71 2.03 -10.14
N SER A 21 0.80 2.25 -9.17
CA SER A 21 -0.02 3.47 -9.11
C SER A 21 0.87 4.72 -9.07
N ALA A 22 0.43 5.82 -9.69
CA ALA A 22 1.10 7.12 -9.56
C ALA A 22 0.97 7.74 -8.16
N VAL A 23 0.20 7.10 -7.26
CA VAL A 23 0.03 7.51 -5.87
C VAL A 23 1.26 7.13 -5.05
N TRP A 24 1.56 7.92 -4.01
CA TRP A 24 2.62 7.63 -3.05
C TRP A 24 2.53 6.20 -2.50
N SER A 25 3.64 5.45 -2.58
CA SER A 25 3.81 4.16 -1.92
C SER A 25 5.01 4.23 -0.97
N PRO A 26 4.82 4.02 0.34
CA PRO A 26 5.90 3.95 1.32
C PRO A 26 6.60 2.58 1.34
N ASP A 27 6.06 1.56 0.66
CA ASP A 27 6.62 0.21 0.60
C ASP A 27 7.81 0.16 -0.39
N ASN A 28 8.93 -0.39 0.07
CA ASN A 28 10.12 -0.61 -0.74
C ASN A 28 10.14 -2.00 -1.41
N GLY A 29 9.19 -2.88 -1.10
CA GLY A 29 9.06 -4.22 -1.69
C GLY A 29 10.06 -5.24 -1.15
N ASN A 30 10.76 -4.94 -0.05
CA ASN A 30 11.79 -5.79 0.55
C ASN A 30 11.59 -5.99 2.07
N GLY A 31 10.36 -5.80 2.56
CA GLY A 31 10.04 -5.88 3.99
C GLY A 31 10.46 -4.64 4.79
N THR A 32 10.96 -3.58 4.14
CA THR A 32 11.24 -2.27 4.74
C THR A 32 10.31 -1.20 4.18
N TYR A 33 10.28 -0.04 4.83
CA TYR A 33 9.48 1.11 4.41
C TYR A 33 10.35 2.37 4.29
N LYS A 34 9.83 3.40 3.62
CA LYS A 34 10.39 4.76 3.61
C LYS A 34 9.42 5.75 4.23
N ASN A 35 9.97 6.77 4.90
CA ASN A 35 9.18 7.89 5.40
C ASN A 35 8.87 8.90 4.28
N PRO A 36 7.71 9.58 4.33
CA PRO A 36 6.63 9.42 5.32
C PRO A 36 5.76 8.16 5.07
N VAL A 37 5.29 7.51 6.14
CA VAL A 37 4.43 6.32 6.04
C VAL A 37 3.07 6.65 5.41
N ILE A 38 2.48 7.78 5.82
CA ILE A 38 1.24 8.33 5.25
C ILE A 38 1.58 9.71 4.70
N HIS A 39 1.44 9.91 3.39
CA HIS A 39 1.69 11.20 2.74
C HIS A 39 0.36 11.94 2.53
N ALA A 40 -0.24 12.36 3.65
CA ALA A 40 -1.51 13.10 3.71
C ALA A 40 -1.56 14.00 4.95
N ASP A 41 -2.54 14.90 4.99
CA ASP A 41 -2.76 15.82 6.11
C ASP A 41 -3.56 15.17 7.24
N TYR A 42 -2.84 14.41 8.07
CA TYR A 42 -3.33 13.89 9.35
C TYR A 42 -2.46 14.45 10.46
N SER A 43 -2.89 15.59 11.00
CA SER A 43 -2.14 16.33 12.01
C SER A 43 -2.25 15.70 13.40
N ASP A 44 -1.20 15.87 14.22
CA ASP A 44 -1.09 15.36 15.59
C ASP A 44 -1.44 13.85 15.77
N PRO A 45 -0.78 12.94 15.03
CA PRO A 45 -1.12 11.52 15.10
C PRO A 45 -0.79 10.91 16.46
N ASP A 46 -1.78 10.27 17.10
CA ASP A 46 -1.60 9.40 18.27
C ASP A 46 -2.09 7.99 17.92
N ALA A 47 -1.30 6.97 18.25
CA ALA A 47 -1.53 5.60 17.78
C ALA A 47 -1.40 4.57 18.90
N ILE A 48 -2.30 3.58 18.87
CA ILE A 48 -2.31 2.43 19.78
C ILE A 48 -2.40 1.12 19.00
N ARG A 49 -2.06 0.01 19.67
CA ARG A 49 -2.24 -1.35 19.15
C ARG A 49 -3.25 -2.10 20.01
N VAL A 50 -4.17 -2.82 19.37
CA VAL A 50 -5.10 -3.75 20.04
C VAL A 50 -5.04 -5.09 19.30
N ASN A 51 -4.54 -6.13 19.98
CA ASN A 51 -4.27 -7.44 19.37
C ASN A 51 -3.33 -7.33 18.15
N ASP A 52 -3.81 -7.62 16.95
CA ASP A 52 -3.04 -7.59 15.70
C ASP A 52 -3.24 -6.30 14.88
N ASP A 53 -4.12 -5.40 15.34
CA ASP A 53 -4.48 -4.17 14.64
C ASP A 53 -3.88 -2.92 15.28
N PHE A 54 -3.62 -1.91 14.46
CA PHE A 54 -3.17 -0.59 14.87
C PHE A 54 -4.25 0.45 14.58
N TYR A 55 -4.50 1.33 15.55
CA TYR A 55 -5.45 2.43 15.46
C TYR A 55 -4.69 3.74 15.60
N MET A 56 -5.11 4.76 14.85
CA MET A 56 -4.54 6.10 14.93
C MET A 56 -5.67 7.13 14.92
N VAL A 57 -5.55 8.15 15.77
CA VAL A 57 -6.40 9.35 15.76
C VAL A 57 -5.56 10.55 15.31
N SER A 58 -6.21 11.55 14.73
CA SER A 58 -5.58 12.78 14.26
C SER A 58 -6.53 13.97 14.41
N SER A 59 -5.97 15.16 14.57
CA SER A 59 -6.73 16.42 14.59
C SER A 59 -7.34 16.72 13.21
N SER A 60 -8.66 16.92 13.13
CA SER A 60 -9.38 17.41 11.94
C SER A 60 -9.57 18.94 11.93
N PHE A 61 -9.06 19.62 12.96
CA PHE A 61 -9.23 21.05 13.23
C PHE A 61 -10.69 21.51 13.17
N ASN A 62 -11.07 22.24 12.11
CA ASN A 62 -12.39 22.82 11.92
C ASN A 62 -13.30 21.96 11.01
N GLN A 63 -12.87 20.76 10.62
CA GLN A 63 -13.66 19.85 9.79
C GLN A 63 -14.65 19.05 10.65
N ALA A 64 -15.84 18.79 10.09
CA ALA A 64 -16.90 18.01 10.72
C ALA A 64 -17.36 16.89 9.75
N PRO A 65 -17.50 15.63 10.19
CA PRO A 65 -17.20 15.13 11.53
C PRO A 65 -15.70 15.20 11.86
N GLY A 66 -15.39 15.15 13.16
CA GLY A 66 -14.02 15.07 13.67
C GLY A 66 -13.61 13.65 14.01
#